data_AF-A0A941VUL3-F1
#
_entry.id   AF-A0A941VUL3-F1
#
_cell.length_a   1.000
_cell.length_b   1.000
_cell.length_c   1.000
_cell.angle_alpha   90.00
_cell.angle_beta   90.00
_cell.angle_gamma   90.00
#
_symmetry.space_group_name_H-M   'P 1'
#
loop_
_entity.id
_entity.type
_entity.pdbx_description
1 polymer ?
#
loop_
_entity_poly.entity_id
_entity_poly.type
_entity_poly.pdbx_seq_one_letter_code
_entity_poly.pdbx_strand_id
1 'polypeptide(L)'
;MTTDRLERLRRSPNFREGAFRNQIDTPVMTPGRTLDAMAEWLWGRKQTRPPRPLPTVGLVRGSFSSPPPDDLRICWLGHSTVLLELEGVRMLFD
;
A
#
# COMPACT_ATOMS: atom_id res chain seq x y z
N MET A 1 2.15 9.52 19.53
CA MET A 1 3.38 9.03 18.87
C MET A 1 4.40 8.73 19.97
N THR A 2 4.94 7.52 20.02
CA THR A 2 5.91 7.13 21.05
C THR A 2 7.23 7.88 20.87
N THR A 3 7.83 8.33 21.97
CA THR A 3 9.02 9.21 22.03
C THR A 3 10.22 8.65 21.25
N ASP A 4 10.41 7.33 21.29
CA ASP A 4 11.48 6.59 20.60
C ASP A 4 11.46 6.78 19.06
N ARG A 5 10.28 6.81 18.44
CA ARG A 5 10.15 6.98 16.99
C ARG A 5 10.59 8.37 16.55
N LEU A 6 10.30 9.39 17.34
CA LEU A 6 10.64 10.78 17.04
C LEU A 6 12.15 11.02 17.18
N GLU A 7 12.76 10.47 18.23
CA GLU A 7 14.21 10.55 18.42
C GLU A 7 15.00 9.83 17.32
N ARG A 8 14.49 8.69 16.83
CA ARG A 8 15.07 8.01 15.67
C ARG A 8 14.95 8.83 14.39
N LEU A 9 13.81 9.49 14.18
CA LEU A 9 13.59 10.38 13.04
C LEU A 9 14.59 11.55 13.04
N ARG A 10 14.75 12.23 14.19
CA ARG A 10 15.65 13.39 14.35
C ARG A 10 17.13 13.05 14.13
N ARG A 11 17.54 11.82 14.43
CA ARG A 11 18.91 11.33 14.20
C ARG A 11 19.17 10.92 12.75
N SER A 12 18.14 10.88 11.89
CA SER A 12 18.30 10.49 10.49
C SER A 12 19.11 11.54 9.72
N PRO A 13 20.04 11.13 8.82
CA PRO A 13 20.69 12.06 7.89
C PRO A 13 19.70 12.71 6.91
N ASN A 14 18.52 12.13 6.75
CA ASN A 14 17.46 12.66 5.90
C ASN A 14 16.57 13.70 6.65
N PHE A 15 16.76 13.89 7.95
CA PHE A 15 16.08 14.95 8.71
C PHE A 15 16.89 16.25 8.60
N ARG A 16 16.34 17.22 7.87
CA ARG A 16 16.97 18.52 7.55
C ARG A 16 15.92 19.62 7.63
N GLU A 17 16.29 20.77 8.19
CA GLU A 17 15.41 21.95 8.28
C GLU A 17 14.02 21.66 8.90
N GLY A 18 13.98 20.81 9.93
CA GLY A 18 12.75 20.50 10.68
C GLY A 18 11.82 19.48 10.03
N ALA A 19 12.16 18.93 8.86
CA ALA A 19 11.37 17.91 8.17
C ALA A 19 12.23 16.74 7.68
N PHE A 20 11.59 15.61 7.42
CA PHE A 20 12.23 14.49 6.73
C PHE A 20 12.18 14.73 5.22
N ARG A 21 13.33 14.64 4.55
CA ARG A 21 13.46 14.73 3.09
C ARG A 21 13.76 13.35 2.52
N ASN A 22 12.94 12.89 1.57
CA ASN A 22 13.21 11.66 0.83
C ASN A 22 14.49 11.84 -0.02
N GLN A 23 15.24 10.75 -0.23
CA GLN A 23 16.47 10.78 -1.05
C GLN A 23 16.18 11.05 -2.53
N ILE A 24 15.00 10.61 -2.98
CA ILE A 24 14.48 10.86 -4.33
C ILE A 24 13.34 11.86 -4.18
N ASP A 25 13.34 12.89 -5.03
CA ASP A 25 12.26 13.87 -5.03
C ASP A 25 10.93 13.15 -5.27
N THR A 26 10.04 13.28 -4.29
CA THR A 26 8.74 12.60 -4.28
C THR A 26 7.69 13.67 -4.00
N PRO A 27 7.30 14.45 -5.02
CA PRO A 27 6.32 15.50 -4.84
C PRO A 27 5.01 14.88 -4.35
N VAL A 28 4.62 15.22 -3.12
CA VAL A 28 3.41 14.71 -2.47
C VAL A 28 2.14 15.24 -3.15
N MET A 29 2.27 16.34 -3.90
CA MET A 29 1.17 17.00 -4.60
C MET A 29 1.54 17.26 -6.06
N THR A 30 0.57 17.04 -6.94
CA THR A 30 0.67 17.48 -8.33
C THR A 30 0.70 19.01 -8.37
N PRO A 31 1.67 19.64 -9.06
CA PRO A 31 1.70 21.09 -9.24
C PRO A 31 0.37 21.62 -9.77
N GLY A 32 -0.18 22.65 -9.13
CA GLY A 32 -1.45 23.27 -9.53
C GLY A 32 -2.73 22.62 -8.97
N ARG A 33 -2.65 21.46 -8.28
CA ARG A 33 -3.84 20.79 -7.69
C ARG A 33 -3.89 20.79 -6.17
N THR A 34 -2.99 21.53 -5.51
CA THR A 34 -2.88 21.58 -4.05
C THR A 34 -4.17 22.02 -3.37
N LEU A 35 -4.81 23.08 -3.87
CA LEU A 35 -6.06 23.60 -3.27
C LEU A 35 -7.23 22.63 -3.46
N ASP A 36 -7.34 22.00 -4.62
CA ASP A 36 -8.37 20.99 -4.90
C ASP A 36 -8.20 19.77 -4.00
N ALA A 37 -6.97 19.26 -3.85
CA ALA A 37 -6.67 18.12 -2.98
C ALA A 37 -6.95 18.44 -1.51
N MET A 38 -6.66 19.66 -1.06
CA MET A 38 -7.00 20.12 0.30
C MET A 38 -8.51 20.22 0.49
N ALA A 39 -9.23 20.78 -0.49
CA ALA A 39 -10.69 20.88 -0.44
C ALA A 39 -11.35 19.49 -0.43
N GLU A 40 -10.85 18.56 -1.24
CA GLU A 40 -11.30 17.17 -1.24
C GLU A 40 -11.00 16.46 0.08
N TRP A 41 -9.84 16.73 0.70
CA TRP A 41 -9.52 16.15 2.01
C TRP A 41 -10.41 16.71 3.13
N LEU A 42 -10.71 18.01 3.12
CA LEU A 42 -11.51 18.69 4.16
C LEU A 42 -13.02 18.45 4.01
N TRP A 43 -13.51 18.46 2.77
CA TRP A 43 -14.95 18.45 2.47
C TRP A 43 -15.39 17.28 1.58
N GLY A 44 -14.46 16.51 1.04
CA GLY A 44 -14.78 15.34 0.22
C GLY A 44 -15.41 14.24 1.06
N ARG A 45 -16.72 14.03 0.85
CA ARG A 45 -17.47 12.93 1.45
C ARG A 45 -17.23 11.62 0.68
N LYS A 46 -15.97 11.23 0.53
CA LYS A 46 -15.66 9.90 -0.01
C LYS A 46 -15.88 8.87 1.07
N GLN A 47 -16.71 7.87 0.78
CA GLN A 47 -16.82 6.70 1.63
C GLN A 47 -15.51 5.92 1.56
N THR A 48 -14.57 6.22 2.45
CA THR A 48 -13.24 5.60 2.51
C THR A 48 -13.24 4.30 3.30
N ARG A 49 -14.36 3.98 3.95
CA ARG A 49 -14.52 2.76 4.74
C ARG A 49 -15.74 1.99 4.26
N PRO A 50 -15.61 0.70 3.96
CA PRO A 50 -16.77 -0.09 3.59
C PRO A 50 -17.73 -0.15 4.80
N PRO A 51 -19.06 -0.08 4.59
CA PRO A 51 -20.04 -0.09 5.68
C PRO A 51 -20.12 -1.43 6.41
N ARG A 52 -19.54 -2.48 5.82
CA ARG A 52 -19.40 -3.82 6.39
C ARG A 52 -18.03 -4.39 5.96
N PRO A 53 -17.50 -5.41 6.67
CA PRO A 53 -16.31 -6.10 6.23
C PRO A 53 -16.44 -6.59 4.78
N LEU A 54 -15.36 -6.50 4.01
CA LEU A 54 -15.31 -7.09 2.68
C LEU A 54 -15.32 -8.62 2.81
N PRO A 55 -16.04 -9.35 1.94
CA PRO A 55 -15.96 -10.80 1.91
C PRO A 55 -14.52 -11.20 1.56
N THR A 56 -13.95 -12.12 2.33
CA THR A 56 -12.61 -12.67 2.09
C THR A 56 -12.69 -14.18 2.01
N VAL A 57 -11.78 -14.77 1.24
CA VAL A 57 -11.57 -16.21 1.20
C VAL A 57 -10.41 -16.54 2.15
N GLY A 58 -10.68 -17.39 3.14
CA GLY A 58 -9.64 -17.85 4.06
C GLY A 58 -8.62 -18.73 3.34
N LEU A 59 -7.35 -18.36 3.43
CA LEU A 59 -6.25 -19.19 2.96
C LEU A 59 -5.78 -20.10 4.10
N VAL A 60 -5.58 -21.38 3.79
CA VAL A 60 -5.06 -22.38 4.72
C VAL A 60 -3.70 -22.86 4.22
N ARG A 61 -2.97 -23.54 5.10
CA ARG A 61 -1.77 -24.26 4.67
C ARG A 61 -2.17 -25.24 3.56
N GLY A 62 -1.56 -25.06 2.39
CA GLY A 62 -1.84 -25.90 1.21
C GLY A 62 -2.75 -25.26 0.15
N SER A 63 -3.28 -24.05 0.37
CA SER A 63 -4.10 -23.34 -0.63
C SER A 63 -3.44 -23.17 -2.01
N PHE A 64 -2.11 -23.27 -2.08
CA PHE A 64 -1.32 -23.16 -3.30
C PHE A 64 -0.41 -24.38 -3.55
N SER A 65 -0.74 -25.53 -2.96
CA SER A 65 0.07 -26.75 -3.13
C SER A 65 -0.11 -27.43 -4.48
N SER A 66 -1.27 -27.23 -5.13
CA SER A 66 -1.55 -27.78 -6.46
C SER A 66 -1.41 -26.70 -7.52
N PRO A 67 -0.87 -27.05 -8.71
CA PRO A 67 -0.84 -26.14 -9.85
C PRO A 67 -2.28 -25.73 -10.23
N PRO A 68 -2.45 -24.56 -10.84
CA PRO A 68 -3.76 -24.13 -11.30
C PRO A 68 -4.27 -24.96 -12.48
N PRO A 69 -5.61 -25.16 -12.62
CA PRO A 69 -6.17 -26.01 -13.67
C PRO A 69 -5.81 -25.60 -15.10
N ASP A 70 -5.70 -24.30 -15.36
CA ASP A 70 -5.45 -23.73 -16.69
C ASP A 70 -4.06 -23.09 -16.78
N ASP A 71 -3.10 -23.55 -15.97
CA ASP A 71 -1.76 -22.93 -15.81
C ASP A 71 -1.78 -21.44 -15.45
N LEU A 72 -2.93 -20.92 -15.00
CA LEU A 72 -3.12 -19.53 -14.57
C LEU A 72 -3.89 -19.45 -13.24
N ARG A 73 -3.32 -18.75 -12.26
CA ARG A 73 -4.02 -18.32 -11.04
C ARG A 73 -3.57 -16.93 -10.63
N ILE A 74 -4.54 -16.10 -10.27
CA ILE A 74 -4.33 -14.77 -9.69
C ILE A 74 -5.02 -14.76 -8.32
N CYS A 75 -4.27 -14.49 -7.26
CA CYS A 75 -4.79 -14.34 -5.91
C CYS A 75 -4.45 -12.96 -5.36
N TRP A 76 -5.47 -12.15 -5.10
CA TRP A 76 -5.32 -10.87 -4.43
C TRP A 76 -5.26 -11.09 -2.92
N LEU A 77 -4.14 -10.70 -2.30
CA LEU A 77 -3.87 -10.89 -0.88
C LEU A 77 -4.19 -9.64 -0.04
N GLY A 78 -4.61 -8.56 -0.68
CA GLY A 78 -4.95 -7.27 -0.07
C GLY A 78 -3.98 -6.17 -0.50
N HIS A 79 -4.40 -4.90 -0.36
CA HIS A 79 -3.64 -3.73 -0.84
C HIS A 79 -3.16 -3.92 -2.29
N SER A 80 -1.86 -3.74 -2.55
CA SER A 80 -1.19 -3.98 -3.83
C SER A 80 -0.66 -5.42 -3.97
N THR A 81 -0.81 -6.25 -2.94
CA THR A 81 -0.21 -7.58 -2.91
C THR A 81 -0.99 -8.57 -3.77
N VAL A 82 -0.33 -9.14 -4.79
CA VAL A 82 -0.91 -10.12 -5.71
C VAL A 82 0.04 -11.30 -5.88
N LEU A 83 -0.48 -12.52 -5.73
CA LEU A 83 0.21 -13.74 -6.13
C LEU A 83 -0.26 -14.15 -7.53
N LEU A 84 0.68 -14.26 -8.46
CA LEU A 84 0.47 -14.74 -9.83
C LEU A 84 1.16 -16.09 -10.00
N GLU A 85 0.42 -17.07 -10.52
CA GLU A 85 0.95 -18.33 -11.01
C GLU A 85 0.62 -18.42 -12.50
N LEU A 86 1.63 -18.51 -13.35
CA LEU A 86 1.50 -18.56 -14.81
C LEU A 86 2.53 -19.54 -15.38
N GLU A 87 2.08 -20.55 -16.12
CA GLU A 87 2.94 -21.53 -16.81
C GLU A 87 3.99 -22.17 -15.85
N GLY A 88 3.56 -22.51 -14.63
CA GLY A 88 4.42 -23.08 -13.58
C GLY A 88 5.34 -22.07 -12.86
N VAL A 89 5.37 -20.81 -13.30
CA VAL A 89 6.13 -19.72 -12.65
C VAL A 89 5.26 -19.06 -11.58
N ARG A 90 5.84 -18.78 -10.41
CA ARG A 90 5.17 -18.11 -9.29
C ARG A 90 5.84 -16.78 -8.97
N MET A 91 5.04 -15.70 -8.97
CA MET A 91 5.48 -14.33 -8.72
C MET A 91 4.61 -13.67 -7.65
N LEU A 92 5.24 -12.91 -6.75
CA LEU A 92 4.55 -12.08 -5.76
C LEU A 92 4.84 -10.61 -6.07
N PHE A 93 3.77 -9.83 -6.21
CA PHE A 93 3.81 -8.38 -6.35
C PHE A 93 3.40 -7.74 -5.03
N ASP A 94 4.00 -6.61 -4.67
CA ASP A 94 3.65 -5.78 -3.52
C ASP A 94 3.92 -4.29 -3.83
#